data_AF-A0A812JAU9-F1
#
_entry.id   AF-A0A812JAU9-F1
#
_cell.length_a   1.000
_cell.length_b   1.000
_cell.length_c   1.000
_cell.angle_alpha   90.00
_cell.angle_beta   90.00
_cell.angle_gamma   90.00
#
_symmetry.space_group_name_H-M   'P 1'
#
loop_
_entity.id
_entity.type
_entity.pdbx_description
1 polymer ?
#
loop_
_entity_poly.entity_id
_entity_poly.type
_entity_poly.pdbx_seq_one_letter_code
_entity_poly.pdbx_strand_id
1 'polypeptide(L)'
;MDESQRGIEGPLLQGIVLVNVAEMLPPRCAMQLSHWSRSARLAVASAGQHLDLGSGCVSGKKTCITWRERLLEMEMQSQLLTKLLSGGSLTKNECKRVCTAAARHLRREENIVALTAPVVVVGSLRGELQDLLTIFRISGPVPETSYLFLGDYTVSGPDPCGTLVLLLLLKARFPSRVTLLRGRHEQRQMTQEGA
;
A
#
# COMPACT_ATOMS: atom_id res chain seq x y z
N MET A 1 -5.33 -4.52 43.27
CA MET A 1 -6.55 -3.69 43.20
C MET A 1 -6.09 -2.32 43.66
N ASP A 2 -5.91 -1.31 42.84
CA ASP A 2 -6.51 -0.96 41.56
C ASP A 2 -5.60 0.07 40.90
N GLU A 3 -5.13 -0.17 39.68
CA GLU A 3 -4.33 0.79 38.90
C GLU A 3 -4.95 1.01 37.51
N SER A 4 -6.29 1.03 37.47
CA SER A 4 -7.08 1.39 36.30
C SER A 4 -7.47 2.87 36.39
N GLN A 5 -6.70 3.75 35.74
CA GLN A 5 -7.16 5.03 35.13
C GLN A 5 -5.95 5.89 34.71
N ARG A 6 -5.27 5.48 33.64
CA ARG A 6 -4.62 6.44 32.72
C ARG A 6 -5.04 6.07 31.31
N GLY A 7 -6.29 6.41 30.98
CA GLY A 7 -6.74 6.47 29.60
C GLY A 7 -6.02 7.62 28.91
N ILE A 8 -4.88 7.31 28.31
CA ILE A 8 -4.12 8.25 27.49
C ILE A 8 -4.88 8.39 26.17
N GLU A 9 -5.75 9.40 26.11
CA GLU A 9 -6.35 9.87 24.86
C GLU A 9 -5.26 10.56 24.02
N GLY A 10 -4.51 9.75 23.27
CA GLY A 10 -3.52 10.21 22.33
C GLY A 10 -3.88 9.80 20.89
N PRO A 11 -3.54 10.64 19.89
CA PRO A 11 -3.38 10.31 18.50
C PRO A 11 -3.23 8.84 18.14
N LEU A 12 -4.27 8.09 17.75
CA LEU A 12 -4.10 6.63 17.56
C LEU A 12 -2.95 6.25 16.61
N LEU A 13 -2.55 7.16 15.71
CA LEU A 13 -1.29 7.11 14.95
C LEU A 13 -0.80 8.53 14.64
N GLN A 14 -0.23 9.24 15.62
CA GLN A 14 0.46 10.53 15.40
C GLN A 14 1.71 10.41 14.49
N GLY A 15 2.16 9.20 14.17
CA GLY A 15 3.34 8.90 13.34
C GLY A 15 3.06 8.57 11.87
N ILE A 16 1.80 8.49 11.42
CA ILE A 16 1.51 8.55 9.97
C ILE A 16 1.53 10.03 9.56
N VAL A 17 2.60 10.74 9.94
CA VAL A 17 2.92 12.01 9.32
C VAL A 17 3.34 11.63 7.91
N LEU A 18 2.49 12.02 6.95
CA LEU A 18 2.82 12.23 5.53
C LEU A 18 4.26 11.84 5.21
N VAL A 19 4.47 10.62 4.70
CA VAL A 19 5.73 10.34 4.01
C VAL A 19 5.89 11.45 3.00
N ASN A 20 6.90 12.25 3.26
CA ASN A 20 7.11 13.54 2.67
C ASN A 20 7.08 13.31 1.15
N VAL A 21 6.22 14.05 0.45
CA VAL A 21 6.30 14.16 -1.03
C VAL A 21 7.73 14.54 -1.45
N ALA A 22 8.51 15.11 -0.52
CA ALA A 22 9.93 15.41 -0.63
C ALA A 22 10.89 14.22 -0.90
N GLU A 23 10.53 12.96 -0.62
CA GLU A 23 11.39 11.83 -1.06
C GLU A 23 11.28 11.55 -2.57
N MET A 24 10.32 12.16 -3.27
CA MET A 24 10.19 12.06 -4.71
C MET A 24 10.74 13.32 -5.37
N LEU A 25 12.02 13.26 -5.76
CA LEU A 25 12.59 14.18 -6.75
C LEU A 25 11.59 14.31 -7.93
N PRO A 26 11.22 15.54 -8.34
CA PRO A 26 10.41 15.73 -9.54
C PRO A 26 11.00 14.92 -10.70
N PRO A 27 10.22 14.36 -11.63
CA PRO A 27 10.74 13.56 -12.75
C PRO A 27 11.87 14.27 -13.51
N ARG A 28 11.87 15.61 -13.55
CA ARG A 28 12.96 16.40 -14.13
C ARG A 28 14.30 16.24 -13.39
N CYS A 29 14.26 16.21 -12.06
CA CYS A 29 15.44 16.02 -11.21
C CYS A 29 15.85 14.54 -11.14
N ALA A 30 14.90 13.61 -11.04
CA ALA A 30 15.16 12.17 -11.05
C ALA A 30 15.72 11.69 -12.41
N MET A 31 15.22 12.24 -13.52
CA MET A 31 15.73 11.93 -14.86
C MET A 31 16.96 12.75 -15.25
N GLN A 32 17.42 13.71 -14.42
CA GLN A 32 18.59 14.54 -14.72
C GLN A 32 18.53 15.17 -16.13
N LEU A 33 17.38 15.70 -16.54
CA LEU A 33 17.15 16.16 -17.93
C LEU A 33 18.16 17.21 -18.42
N SER A 34 18.76 17.97 -17.51
CA SER A 34 19.88 18.89 -17.77
C SER A 34 21.14 18.19 -18.31
N HIS A 35 21.39 16.94 -17.90
CA HIS A 35 22.58 16.15 -18.24
C HIS A 35 22.39 15.25 -19.46
N TRP A 36 21.21 15.24 -20.07
CA TRP A 36 20.95 14.41 -21.24
C TRP A 36 21.86 14.78 -22.40
N SER A 37 22.40 13.77 -23.08
CA SER A 37 23.17 13.98 -24.30
C SER A 37 22.30 14.66 -25.37
N ARG A 38 22.94 15.40 -26.29
CA ARG A 38 22.24 16.06 -27.40
C ARG A 38 21.40 15.06 -28.21
N SER A 39 21.90 13.83 -28.38
CA SER A 39 21.22 12.72 -29.07
C SER A 39 19.94 12.29 -28.35
N ALA A 40 19.96 12.16 -27.02
CA ALA A 40 18.78 11.78 -26.24
C ALA A 40 17.70 12.87 -26.29
N ARG A 41 18.09 14.15 -26.26
CA ARG A 41 17.15 15.27 -26.44
C ARG A 41 16.52 15.28 -27.82
N LEU A 42 17.30 15.06 -28.88
CA LEU A 42 16.79 15.00 -30.26
C LEU A 42 15.87 13.79 -30.48
N ALA A 43 16.19 12.64 -29.88
CA ALA A 43 15.34 11.45 -29.94
C ALA A 43 13.97 11.67 -29.27
N VAL A 44 13.93 12.35 -28.12
CA VAL A 44 12.65 12.72 -27.48
C VAL A 44 11.89 13.76 -28.30
N ALA A 45 12.59 14.75 -28.87
CA ALA A 45 11.99 15.75 -29.73
C ALA A 45 11.41 15.14 -31.02
N SER A 46 12.10 14.18 -31.64
CA SER A 46 11.61 13.45 -32.80
C SER A 46 10.46 12.50 -32.44
N ALA A 47 10.50 11.90 -31.24
CA ALA A 47 9.41 11.08 -30.73
C ALA A 47 8.18 11.92 -30.31
N GLY A 48 8.32 13.23 -30.12
CA GLY A 48 7.29 14.12 -29.59
C GLY A 48 5.97 14.13 -30.36
N GLN A 49 5.96 13.75 -31.65
CA GLN A 49 4.70 13.59 -32.42
C GLN A 49 3.88 12.36 -31.99
N HIS A 50 4.53 11.37 -31.37
CA HIS A 50 3.90 10.15 -30.87
C HIS A 50 4.00 10.01 -29.34
N LEU A 51 4.78 10.84 -28.64
CA LEU A 51 5.06 10.68 -27.21
C LEU A 51 4.36 11.75 -26.37
N ASP A 52 3.33 11.36 -25.62
CA ASP A 52 2.69 12.23 -24.61
C ASP A 52 3.17 11.85 -23.21
N LEU A 53 4.16 12.60 -22.71
CA LEU A 53 4.72 12.44 -21.38
C LEU A 53 3.73 12.82 -20.25
N GLY A 54 2.73 13.66 -20.54
CA GLY A 54 1.74 14.10 -19.57
C GLY A 54 0.72 13.01 -19.21
N SER A 55 0.39 12.17 -20.19
CA SER A 55 -0.52 11.02 -20.04
C SER A 55 0.19 9.65 -20.02
N GLY A 56 1.51 9.62 -20.26
CA GLY A 56 2.28 8.37 -20.32
C GLY A 56 1.98 7.52 -21.55
N CYS A 57 1.55 8.17 -22.63
CA CYS A 57 1.10 7.51 -23.86
C CYS A 57 2.17 7.57 -24.95
N VAL A 58 2.31 6.46 -25.68
CA VAL A 58 3.11 6.37 -26.91
C VAL A 58 2.19 5.95 -28.04
N SER A 59 2.07 6.79 -29.07
CA SER A 59 1.18 6.65 -30.22
C SER A 59 -0.27 6.36 -29.80
N GLY A 60 -0.76 7.06 -28.78
CA GLY A 60 -2.12 6.91 -28.24
C GLY A 60 -2.33 5.67 -27.34
N LYS A 61 -1.31 4.81 -27.16
CA LYS A 61 -1.38 3.67 -26.25
C LYS A 61 -0.76 4.05 -24.90
N LYS A 62 -1.49 3.81 -23.81
CA LYS A 62 -0.96 4.02 -22.46
C LYS A 62 0.09 2.97 -22.15
N THR A 63 1.34 3.41 -22.01
CA THR A 63 2.48 2.51 -21.77
C THR A 63 2.92 2.52 -20.31
N CYS A 64 2.79 3.66 -19.63
CA CYS A 64 3.21 3.82 -18.24
C CYS A 64 2.20 4.65 -17.43
N ILE A 65 2.29 4.53 -16.11
CA ILE A 65 1.60 5.41 -15.18
C ILE A 65 2.47 6.64 -14.98
N THR A 66 1.89 7.84 -15.08
CA THR A 66 2.67 9.07 -14.88
C THR A 66 2.88 9.35 -13.39
N TRP A 67 3.90 10.15 -13.07
CA TRP A 67 4.13 10.60 -11.69
C TRP A 67 2.91 11.30 -11.10
N ARG A 68 2.21 12.11 -11.90
CA ARG A 68 0.97 12.78 -11.48
C ARG A 68 -0.12 11.78 -11.11
N GLU A 69 -0.35 10.79 -11.95
CA GLU A 69 -1.34 9.74 -11.68
C GLU A 69 -0.97 8.92 -10.44
N ARG A 70 0.32 8.60 -10.29
CA ARG A 70 0.81 7.88 -9.10
C ARG A 70 0.66 8.70 -7.82
N LEU A 71 0.95 9.99 -7.86
CA LEU A 71 0.73 10.91 -6.74
C LEU A 71 -0.75 10.98 -6.35
N LEU A 72 -1.65 11.09 -7.33
CA LEU A 72 -3.10 11.07 -7.09
C LEU A 72 -3.58 9.73 -6.51
N GLU A 73 -3.03 8.59 -6.98
CA GLU A 73 -3.29 7.28 -6.38
C GLU A 73 -2.82 7.25 -4.91
N MET A 74 -1.62 7.75 -4.62
CA MET A 74 -1.04 7.76 -3.27
C MET A 74 -1.78 8.69 -2.30
N GLU A 75 -2.23 9.84 -2.78
CA GLU A 75 -3.04 10.78 -2.00
C GLU A 75 -4.37 10.15 -1.62
N MET A 76 -5.06 9.57 -2.60
CA MET A 76 -6.29 8.81 -2.35
C MET A 76 -6.04 7.69 -1.33
N GLN A 77 -4.99 6.88 -1.50
CA GLN A 77 -4.67 5.82 -0.54
C GLN A 77 -4.44 6.34 0.88
N SER A 78 -3.81 7.51 1.01
CA SER A 78 -3.56 8.14 2.31
C SER A 78 -4.88 8.59 2.95
N GLN A 79 -5.80 9.18 2.18
CA GLN A 79 -7.14 9.54 2.64
C GLN A 79 -7.96 8.31 3.08
N LEU A 80 -7.92 7.23 2.30
CA LEU A 80 -8.60 5.97 2.64
C LEU A 80 -8.02 5.34 3.91
N LEU A 81 -6.71 5.46 4.12
CA LEU A 81 -6.05 4.95 5.31
C LEU A 81 -6.54 5.70 6.55
N THR A 82 -6.53 7.04 6.52
CA THR A 82 -7.05 7.87 7.61
C THR A 82 -8.51 7.53 7.91
N LYS A 83 -9.33 7.34 6.86
CA LYS A 83 -10.75 6.96 6.99
C LYS A 83 -10.94 5.61 7.68
N LEU A 84 -10.14 4.60 7.33
CA LEU A 84 -10.19 3.28 7.99
C LEU A 84 -9.72 3.36 9.45
N LEU A 85 -8.66 4.12 9.72
CA LEU A 85 -8.10 4.29 11.06
C LEU A 85 -9.04 5.03 12.01
N SER A 86 -9.86 5.94 11.50
CA SER A 86 -10.91 6.61 12.27
C SER A 86 -12.17 5.74 12.48
N GLY A 87 -12.14 4.45 12.10
CA GLY A 87 -13.29 3.54 12.20
C GLY A 87 -14.34 3.72 11.11
N GLY A 88 -14.01 4.41 10.01
CA GLY A 88 -14.89 4.60 8.87
C GLY A 88 -14.93 3.37 7.94
N SER A 89 -16.08 3.14 7.30
CA SER A 89 -16.24 2.08 6.30
C SER A 89 -15.95 2.57 4.88
N LEU A 90 -15.44 1.68 4.03
CA LEU A 90 -15.12 1.97 2.64
C LEU A 90 -16.26 1.59 1.70
N THR A 91 -16.47 2.42 0.67
CA THR A 91 -17.43 2.13 -0.39
C THR A 91 -16.93 0.99 -1.28
N LYS A 92 -17.85 0.28 -1.93
CA LYS A 92 -17.53 -0.81 -2.87
C LYS A 92 -16.53 -0.39 -3.96
N ASN A 93 -16.65 0.84 -4.45
CA ASN A 93 -15.76 1.39 -5.47
C ASN A 93 -14.35 1.66 -4.92
N GLU A 94 -14.24 2.22 -3.71
CA GLU A 94 -12.95 2.40 -3.03
C GLU A 94 -12.26 1.05 -2.80
N CYS A 95 -12.98 0.06 -2.26
CA CYS A 95 -12.46 -1.29 -2.07
C CYS A 95 -11.96 -1.91 -3.38
N LYS A 96 -12.75 -1.80 -4.46
CA LYS A 96 -12.35 -2.31 -5.78
C LYS A 96 -11.06 -1.67 -6.28
N ARG A 97 -10.89 -0.35 -6.06
CA ARG A 97 -9.66 0.38 -6.44
C ARG A 97 -8.47 -0.09 -5.62
N VAL A 98 -8.62 -0.24 -4.30
CA VAL A 98 -7.57 -0.75 -3.41
C VAL A 98 -7.15 -2.16 -3.81
N CYS A 99 -8.11 -3.07 -3.99
CA CYS A 99 -7.83 -4.45 -4.41
C CYS A 99 -7.12 -4.51 -5.76
N THR A 100 -7.53 -3.68 -6.73
CA THR A 100 -6.88 -3.64 -8.05
C THR A 100 -5.45 -3.12 -7.96
N ALA A 101 -5.21 -2.10 -7.14
CA ALA A 101 -3.88 -1.54 -6.91
C ALA A 101 -2.96 -2.55 -6.21
N ALA A 102 -3.43 -3.18 -5.12
CA ALA A 102 -2.68 -4.20 -4.40
C ALA A 102 -2.37 -5.43 -5.27
N ALA A 103 -3.37 -5.92 -6.02
CA ALA A 103 -3.20 -7.05 -6.94
C ALA A 103 -2.12 -6.78 -8.01
N ARG A 104 -1.95 -5.53 -8.44
CA ARG A 104 -0.90 -5.12 -9.38
C ARG A 104 0.50 -5.32 -8.80
N HIS A 105 0.68 -5.08 -7.50
CA HIS A 105 1.94 -5.27 -6.80
C HIS A 105 2.17 -6.76 -6.52
N LEU A 106 1.19 -7.46 -5.94
CA LEU A 106 1.27 -8.88 -5.60
C LEU A 106 1.53 -9.77 -6.83
N ARG A 107 0.98 -9.44 -8.01
CA ARG A 107 1.24 -10.21 -9.26
C ARG A 107 2.68 -10.10 -9.76
N ARG A 108 3.41 -9.07 -9.35
CA ARG A 108 4.80 -8.83 -9.77
C ARG A 108 5.80 -9.39 -8.76
N GLU A 109 5.32 -9.82 -7.58
CA GLU A 109 6.15 -10.40 -6.55
C GLU A 109 6.47 -11.86 -6.85
N GLU A 110 7.67 -12.26 -6.46
CA GLU A 110 8.13 -13.64 -6.59
C GLU A 110 7.49 -14.51 -5.50
N ASN A 111 7.40 -15.81 -5.75
CA ASN A 111 6.88 -16.76 -4.77
C ASN A 111 7.77 -16.87 -3.52
N ILE A 112 9.07 -16.57 -3.65
CA ILE A 112 10.04 -16.52 -2.55
C ILE A 112 10.46 -15.06 -2.39
N VAL A 113 10.04 -14.44 -1.29
CA VAL A 113 10.34 -13.03 -1.03
C VAL A 113 11.59 -12.93 -0.16
N ALA A 114 12.62 -12.25 -0.67
CA ALA A 114 13.78 -11.87 0.13
C ALA A 114 13.45 -10.65 0.99
N LEU A 115 13.72 -10.73 2.29
CA LEU A 115 13.46 -9.66 3.26
C LEU A 115 14.76 -9.17 3.89
N THR A 116 14.84 -7.87 4.13
CA THR A 116 15.98 -7.24 4.82
C THR A 116 15.58 -6.92 6.25
N ALA A 117 16.34 -7.40 7.22
CA ALA A 117 16.13 -7.09 8.64
C ALA A 117 16.37 -5.60 8.93
N PRO A 118 15.68 -5.00 9.91
CA PRO A 118 14.72 -5.59 10.84
C PRO A 118 13.30 -5.74 10.27
N VAL A 119 12.62 -6.84 10.59
CA VAL A 119 11.25 -7.15 10.16
C VAL A 119 10.42 -7.68 11.33
N VAL A 120 9.19 -7.18 11.46
CA VAL A 120 8.19 -7.70 12.39
C VAL A 120 7.37 -8.78 11.69
N VAL A 121 7.37 -9.98 12.27
CA VAL A 121 6.61 -11.12 11.74
C VAL A 121 5.29 -11.22 12.48
N VAL A 122 4.19 -11.18 11.73
CA VAL A 122 2.83 -11.24 12.23
C VAL A 122 2.18 -12.54 11.77
N GLY A 123 1.66 -13.29 12.74
CA GLY A 123 0.93 -14.54 12.51
C GLY A 123 -0.50 -14.32 12.01
N SER A 124 -1.37 -15.30 12.28
CA SER A 124 -2.78 -15.24 11.89
C SER A 124 -3.52 -14.12 12.61
N LEU A 125 -4.19 -13.26 11.84
CA LEU A 125 -5.01 -12.14 12.35
C LEU A 125 -6.47 -12.53 12.56
N ARG A 126 -6.94 -13.61 11.91
CA ARG A 126 -8.31 -14.15 12.01
C ARG A 126 -9.46 -13.19 11.69
N GLY A 127 -9.20 -11.96 11.26
CA GLY A 127 -10.20 -10.94 10.93
C GLY A 127 -10.50 -9.96 12.06
N GLU A 128 -9.63 -9.89 13.08
CA GLU A 128 -9.73 -8.95 14.19
C GLU A 128 -8.93 -7.68 13.90
N LEU A 129 -9.64 -6.63 13.43
CA LEU A 129 -9.02 -5.37 13.05
C LEU A 129 -8.35 -4.67 14.25
N GLN A 130 -8.90 -4.79 15.45
CA GLN A 130 -8.36 -4.12 16.65
C GLN A 130 -7.00 -4.68 17.05
N ASP A 131 -6.79 -5.98 16.90
CA ASP A 131 -5.49 -6.62 17.15
C ASP A 131 -4.43 -6.11 16.17
N LEU A 132 -4.79 -5.97 14.89
CA LEU A 132 -3.90 -5.41 13.88
C LEU A 132 -3.47 -3.98 14.21
N LEU A 133 -4.42 -3.14 14.67
CA LEU A 133 -4.10 -1.77 15.11
C LEU A 133 -3.21 -1.77 16.35
N THR A 134 -3.44 -2.69 17.28
CA THR A 134 -2.63 -2.83 18.50
C THR A 134 -1.20 -3.25 18.16
N ILE A 135 -1.01 -4.18 17.22
CA ILE A 135 0.30 -4.58 16.71
C ILE A 135 1.05 -3.35 16.15
N PHE A 136 0.38 -2.52 15.34
CA PHE A 136 1.01 -1.30 14.81
C PHE A 136 1.38 -0.28 15.89
N ARG A 137 0.61 -0.18 16.98
CA ARG A 137 0.97 0.69 18.11
C ARG A 137 2.19 0.19 18.87
N ILE A 138 2.33 -1.12 19.06
CA ILE A 138 3.44 -1.71 19.81
C ILE A 138 4.72 -1.73 18.99
N SER A 139 4.62 -2.12 17.71
CA SER A 139 5.80 -2.36 16.85
C SER A 139 6.17 -1.19 15.94
N GLY A 140 5.37 -0.12 15.94
CA GLY A 140 5.64 1.13 15.22
C GLY A 140 4.92 1.22 13.87
N PRO A 141 4.56 2.43 13.42
CA PRO A 141 3.79 2.59 12.19
C PRO A 141 4.59 2.22 10.92
N VAL A 142 3.88 1.87 9.85
CA VAL A 142 4.45 1.79 8.50
C VAL A 142 4.60 3.23 7.98
N PRO A 143 5.74 3.65 7.39
CA PRO A 143 6.82 2.86 6.79
C PRO A 143 8.09 2.65 7.64
N GLU A 144 8.10 3.13 8.89
CA GLU A 144 9.29 3.07 9.75
C GLU A 144 9.69 1.61 10.04
N THR A 145 8.69 0.77 10.27
CA THR A 145 8.85 -0.66 10.51
C THR A 145 8.44 -1.48 9.28
N SER A 146 9.23 -2.53 8.99
CA SER A 146 8.92 -3.50 7.93
C SER A 146 8.13 -4.68 8.50
N TYR A 147 7.09 -5.13 7.78
CA TYR A 147 6.17 -6.16 8.25
C TYR A 147 6.10 -7.36 7.30
N LEU A 148 6.08 -8.56 7.88
CA LEU A 148 5.79 -9.82 7.22
C LEU A 148 4.54 -10.45 7.83
N PHE A 149 3.49 -10.59 7.03
CA PHE A 149 2.27 -11.28 7.45
C PHE A 149 2.23 -12.70 6.89
N LEU A 150 1.94 -13.68 7.74
CA LEU A 150 2.03 -15.11 7.40
C LEU A 150 0.74 -15.70 6.79
N GLY A 151 -0.36 -14.95 6.73
CA GLY A 151 -1.65 -15.40 6.16
C GLY A 151 -2.76 -15.58 7.19
N ASP A 152 -3.87 -16.20 6.78
CA ASP A 152 -5.08 -16.47 7.57
C ASP A 152 -5.75 -15.19 8.12
N TYR A 153 -6.18 -14.34 7.18
CA TYR A 153 -6.77 -13.02 7.41
C TYR A 153 -8.29 -13.04 7.62
N THR A 154 -9.03 -14.04 7.08
CA THR A 154 -10.49 -13.93 6.87
C THR A 154 -11.37 -14.94 7.64
N VAL A 155 -10.85 -15.65 8.63
CA VAL A 155 -11.46 -16.91 9.09
C VAL A 155 -12.68 -16.76 9.99
N SER A 156 -12.68 -15.84 10.95
CA SER A 156 -13.74 -15.85 11.98
C SER A 156 -13.94 -14.53 12.72
N GLY A 157 -13.26 -13.47 12.30
CA GLY A 157 -13.27 -12.20 13.00
C GLY A 157 -14.54 -11.39 12.73
N PRO A 158 -14.79 -10.36 13.56
CA PRO A 158 -15.97 -9.51 13.43
C PRO A 158 -15.96 -8.65 12.17
N ASP A 159 -14.79 -8.32 11.62
CA ASP A 159 -14.65 -7.57 10.37
C ASP A 159 -13.47 -8.08 9.50
N PRO A 160 -13.65 -9.24 8.84
CA PRO A 160 -12.61 -9.83 8.00
C PRO A 160 -12.36 -8.98 6.74
N CYS A 161 -13.39 -8.29 6.26
CA CYS A 161 -13.31 -7.40 5.10
C CYS A 161 -12.46 -6.16 5.42
N GLY A 162 -12.72 -5.48 6.54
CA GLY A 162 -11.94 -4.31 6.96
C GLY A 162 -10.46 -4.66 7.18
N THR A 163 -10.19 -5.79 7.84
CA THR A 163 -8.83 -6.29 8.06
C THR A 163 -8.09 -6.54 6.74
N LEU A 164 -8.71 -7.26 5.81
CA LEU A 164 -8.10 -7.53 4.51
C LEU A 164 -7.89 -6.27 3.68
N VAL A 165 -8.87 -5.36 3.64
CA VAL A 165 -8.76 -4.12 2.87
C VAL A 165 -7.69 -3.20 3.43
N LEU A 166 -7.53 -3.12 4.76
CA LEU A 166 -6.45 -2.37 5.39
C LEU A 166 -5.07 -2.94 5.01
N LEU A 167 -4.90 -4.25 5.06
CA LEU A 167 -3.64 -4.90 4.66
C LEU A 167 -3.31 -4.67 3.18
N LEU A 168 -4.31 -4.79 2.30
CA LEU A 168 -4.14 -4.52 0.86
C LEU A 168 -3.82 -3.04 0.60
N LEU A 169 -4.43 -2.12 1.36
CA LEU A 169 -4.13 -0.70 1.26
C LEU A 169 -2.69 -0.40 1.67
N LEU A 170 -2.24 -0.96 2.80
CA LEU A 170 -0.86 -0.84 3.26
C LEU A 170 0.13 -1.43 2.24
N LYS A 171 -0.20 -2.59 1.66
CA LYS A 171 0.61 -3.20 0.60
C LYS A 171 0.67 -2.34 -0.67
N ALA A 172 -0.45 -1.73 -1.07
CA ALA A 172 -0.49 -0.86 -2.24
C ALA A 172 0.28 0.45 -2.03
N ARG A 173 0.27 0.98 -0.80
CA ARG A 173 0.96 2.23 -0.41
C ARG A 173 2.45 2.02 -0.20
N PHE A 174 2.83 0.93 0.47
CA PHE A 174 4.19 0.63 0.90
C PHE A 174 4.62 -0.79 0.47
N PRO A 175 4.69 -1.08 -0.84
CA PRO A 175 4.94 -2.43 -1.35
C PRO A 175 6.28 -3.02 -0.88
N SER A 176 7.29 -2.16 -0.66
CA SER A 176 8.63 -2.59 -0.21
C SER A 176 8.74 -2.83 1.30
N ARG A 177 7.80 -2.34 2.11
CA ARG A 177 7.83 -2.45 3.58
C ARG A 177 6.87 -3.50 4.11
N VAL A 178 5.80 -3.79 3.37
CA VAL A 178 4.75 -4.72 3.78
C VAL A 178 4.76 -5.92 2.84
N THR A 179 4.95 -7.11 3.40
CA THR A 179 4.93 -8.38 2.68
C THR A 179 3.77 -9.23 3.19
N LEU A 180 2.91 -9.68 2.27
CA LEU A 180 1.74 -10.48 2.57
C LEU A 180 1.94 -11.87 1.98
N LEU A 181 2.01 -12.88 2.84
CA LEU A 181 1.98 -14.28 2.41
C LEU A 181 0.55 -14.80 2.35
N ARG A 182 0.38 -15.88 1.59
CA ARG A 182 -0.89 -16.57 1.45
C ARG A 182 -0.99 -17.66 2.52
N GLY A 183 -2.04 -17.60 3.35
CA GLY A 183 -2.41 -18.67 4.26
C GLY A 183 -3.40 -19.64 3.62
N ARG A 184 -3.89 -20.59 4.43
CA ARG A 184 -4.78 -21.65 3.93
C ARG A 184 -6.19 -21.14 3.68
N HIS A 185 -6.61 -20.14 4.43
CA HIS A 185 -7.97 -19.62 4.36
C HIS A 185 -8.21 -18.64 3.19
N GLU A 186 -7.15 -18.23 2.50
CA GLU A 186 -7.20 -17.40 1.28
C GLU A 186 -7.39 -18.25 -0.01
N GLN A 187 -7.87 -19.48 0.12
CA GLN A 187 -8.28 -20.35 -0.98
C GLN A 187 -9.80 -20.41 -1.08
N ARG A 188 -10.34 -20.36 -2.31
CA ARG A 188 -11.79 -20.38 -2.59
C ARG A 188 -12.51 -21.58 -1.94
N GLN A 189 -11.83 -22.72 -1.81
CA GLN A 189 -12.38 -23.94 -1.22
C GLN A 189 -12.74 -23.73 0.27
N MET A 190 -11.87 -23.09 1.05
CA MET A 190 -12.08 -22.87 2.48
C MET A 190 -13.06 -21.71 2.79
N THR A 191 -13.30 -20.81 1.84
CA THR A 191 -14.23 -19.66 2.02
C THR A 191 -15.70 -20.04 1.76
N GLN A 192 -15.97 -21.12 1.03
CA GLN A 192 -17.34 -21.56 0.71
C GLN A 192 -17.90 -22.60 1.69
N GLU A 193 -17.05 -23.29 2.45
CA GLU A 193 -17.47 -24.33 3.41
C GLU A 193 -18.04 -23.77 4.73
N GLY A 194 -18.06 -22.45 4.91
CA GLY A 194 -18.59 -21.78 6.10
C GLY A 194 -19.78 -20.85 5.85
N ALA A 195 -20.44 -20.94 4.70
CA ALA A 195 -21.62 -20.15 4.34
C ALA A 195 -22.89 -20.99 4.32
#